data_AF-A0A836MET7-F1
#
_entry.id   AF-A0A836MET7-F1
#
_cell.length_a   1.000
_cell.length_b   1.000
_cell.length_c   1.000
_cell.angle_alpha   90.00
_cell.angle_beta   90.00
_cell.angle_gamma   90.00
#
_symmetry.space_group_name_H-M   'P 1'
#
loop_
_entity.id
_entity.type
_entity.pdbx_description
1 polymer ?
#
loop_
_entity_poly.entity_id
_entity_poly.type
_entity_poly.pdbx_seq_one_letter_code
_entity_poly.pdbx_strand_id
1 'polypeptide(L)'
;MTKKDEVKSTSKGVGKFKLTDKQQRFVEEYLIDLNATQAAIRSGYAEKTANREGSRLLSNVDIQEAIQEAQNKRAARVNVTQDDVLKGLLEIISMSTGKQKITETELSKVDGSIVPIKPIQHNHH
;
A
#
# COMPACT_ATOMS: atom_id res chain seq x y z
N MET A 1 9.70 43.42 7.27
CA MET A 1 9.15 42.56 6.21
C MET A 1 10.30 41.76 5.62
N THR A 2 10.40 40.44 5.64
CA THR A 2 9.45 39.37 6.00
C THR A 2 10.30 38.13 6.21
N LYS A 3 10.32 37.62 7.44
CA LYS A 3 10.67 36.22 7.71
C LYS A 3 9.56 35.39 7.05
N LYS A 4 9.90 34.50 6.12
CA LYS A 4 8.96 33.49 5.60
C LYS A 4 9.67 32.14 5.61
N ASP A 5 9.51 31.51 6.76
CA ASP A 5 9.07 30.12 6.88
C ASP A 5 9.98 29.07 6.25
N GLU A 6 10.97 28.73 7.07
CA GLU A 6 11.54 27.40 7.23
C GLU A 6 10.43 26.33 7.33
N VAL A 7 10.11 25.66 6.21
CA VAL A 7 9.31 24.42 6.24
C VAL A 7 10.26 23.24 6.10
N LYS A 8 10.65 22.70 7.25
CA LYS A 8 11.46 21.48 7.37
C LYS A 8 10.56 20.28 7.05
N SER A 9 10.47 19.93 5.77
CA SER A 9 9.73 18.74 5.30
C SER A 9 10.41 17.47 5.83
N THR A 10 9.77 16.83 6.81
CA THR A 10 10.18 15.55 7.40
C THR A 10 9.44 14.41 6.71
N SER A 11 9.87 14.01 5.52
CA SER A 11 9.54 12.69 4.97
C SER A 11 10.73 11.75 5.14
N LYS A 12 10.57 10.75 6.02
CA LYS A 12 11.47 9.60 6.12
C LYS A 12 11.19 8.70 4.90
N GLY A 13 11.99 8.86 3.86
CA GLY A 13 12.13 7.91 2.75
C GLY A 13 13.60 7.87 2.39
N VAL A 14 14.31 6.86 2.89
CA VAL A 14 15.76 6.76 2.80
C VAL A 14 16.13 5.98 1.54
N GLY A 15 16.12 6.67 0.41
CA GLY A 15 17.16 6.49 -0.60
C GLY A 15 18.44 7.15 -0.09
N LYS A 16 19.60 6.76 -0.63
CA LYS A 16 20.92 7.20 -0.12
C LYS A 16 21.10 8.72 -0.07
N PHE A 17 20.25 9.47 -0.79
CA PHE A 17 20.07 10.92 -0.68
C PHE A 17 18.60 11.30 -0.51
N LYS A 18 18.32 12.26 0.38
CA LYS A 18 16.97 12.76 0.63
C LYS A 18 16.49 13.54 -0.60
N LEU A 19 15.43 13.04 -1.26
CA LEU A 19 14.77 13.75 -2.36
C LEU A 19 14.30 15.13 -1.91
N THR A 20 14.43 16.11 -2.80
CA THR A 20 13.79 17.43 -2.60
C THR A 20 12.27 17.31 -2.70
N ASP A 21 11.52 18.23 -2.09
CA ASP A 21 10.05 18.22 -2.16
C ASP A 21 9.54 18.22 -3.60
N LYS A 22 10.26 18.91 -4.51
CA LYS A 22 9.93 18.95 -5.94
C LYS A 22 10.14 17.61 -6.64
N GLN A 23 11.21 16.88 -6.31
CA GLN A 23 11.46 15.54 -6.84
C GLN A 23 10.48 14.51 -6.26
N GLN A 24 10.16 14.63 -4.97
CA GLN A 24 9.15 13.79 -4.35
C GLN A 24 7.79 13.98 -5.04
N ARG A 25 7.39 15.24 -5.29
CA ARG A 25 6.17 15.54 -6.05
C ARG A 25 6.22 14.96 -7.47
N PHE A 26 7.36 15.01 -8.13
CA PHE A 26 7.53 14.37 -9.44
C PHE A 26 7.27 12.86 -9.38
N VAL A 27 7.79 12.15 -8.38
CA VAL A 27 7.55 10.70 -8.18
C VAL A 27 6.05 10.43 -8.01
N GLU A 28 5.38 11.19 -7.15
CA GLU A 28 3.94 11.04 -6.90
C GLU A 28 3.11 11.25 -8.17
N GLU A 29 3.40 12.31 -8.92
CA GLU A 29 2.70 12.67 -10.16
C GLU A 29 2.99 11.69 -11.31
N TYR A 30 4.22 11.17 -11.40
CA TYR A 30 4.60 10.19 -12.42
C TYR A 30 3.86 8.88 -12.23
N LEU A 31 3.65 8.45 -10.99
CA LEU A 31 2.95 7.21 -10.70
C LEU A 31 1.43 7.27 -10.95
N ILE A 32 0.89 8.41 -11.38
CA ILE A 32 -0.53 8.53 -11.75
C ILE A 32 -0.76 7.99 -13.17
N ASP A 33 0.06 8.43 -14.13
CA ASP A 33 -0.17 8.20 -15.57
C ASP A 33 1.09 7.74 -16.33
N LEU A 34 2.22 7.56 -15.62
CA LEU A 34 3.53 7.22 -16.18
C LEU A 34 4.00 8.20 -17.26
N ASN A 35 3.54 9.45 -17.21
CA ASN A 35 3.95 10.50 -18.14
C ASN A 35 4.96 11.45 -17.49
N ALA A 36 6.24 11.29 -17.83
CA ALA A 36 7.32 12.09 -17.24
C ALA A 36 7.22 13.59 -17.56
N THR A 37 6.75 13.95 -18.76
CA THR A 37 6.62 15.37 -19.14
C THR A 37 5.52 16.03 -18.31
N GLN A 38 4.35 15.40 -18.23
CA GLN A 38 3.24 15.93 -17.45
C GLN A 38 3.53 15.90 -15.94
N ALA A 39 4.20 14.86 -15.43
CA ALA A 39 4.65 14.81 -14.05
C ALA A 39 5.63 15.94 -13.71
N ALA A 40 6.54 16.28 -14.63
CA ALA A 40 7.43 17.43 -14.47
C ALA A 40 6.65 18.76 -14.41
N ILE A 41 5.66 18.94 -15.28
CA ILE A 41 4.80 20.14 -15.25
C ILE A 41 4.03 20.24 -13.92
N ARG A 42 3.36 19.15 -13.51
CA ARG A 42 2.56 19.10 -12.28
C ARG A 42 3.39 19.26 -11.00
N SER A 43 4.64 18.83 -11.03
CA SER A 43 5.62 19.06 -9.94
C SER A 43 6.29 20.45 -10.01
N GLY A 44 5.91 21.30 -10.95
CA GLY A 44 6.32 22.71 -11.01
C GLY A 44 7.60 22.97 -11.81
N TYR A 45 8.05 22.07 -12.67
CA TYR A 45 9.09 22.37 -13.66
C TYR A 45 8.50 23.21 -14.81
N ALA A 46 9.35 24.06 -15.41
CA ALA A 46 8.89 24.92 -16.49
C ALA A 46 8.47 24.08 -17.71
N GLU A 47 7.28 24.36 -18.24
CA GLU A 47 6.66 23.62 -19.34
C GLU A 47 7.57 23.51 -20.57
N LYS A 48 8.20 24.62 -20.95
CA LYS A 48 9.19 24.71 -22.05
C LYS A 48 10.37 23.74 -21.94
N THR A 49 10.66 23.24 -20.74
CA THR A 49 11.79 22.33 -20.46
C THR A 49 11.33 21.00 -19.89
N ALA A 50 10.03 20.81 -19.63
CA ALA A 50 9.49 19.69 -18.87
C ALA A 50 9.81 18.33 -19.49
N ASN A 51 9.87 18.23 -20.82
CA ASN A 51 10.26 17.01 -21.50
C ASN A 51 11.69 16.59 -21.15
N ARG A 52 12.64 17.53 -21.22
CA ARG A 52 14.05 17.27 -20.88
C ARG A 52 14.23 17.01 -19.39
N GLU A 53 13.55 17.78 -18.55
CA GLU A 53 13.58 17.58 -17.09
C GLU A 53 12.99 16.23 -16.70
N GLY A 54 11.85 15.83 -17.27
CA GLY A 54 11.24 14.53 -17.03
C GLY A 54 12.20 13.37 -17.34
N SER A 55 12.84 13.38 -18.51
CA SER A 55 13.85 12.39 -18.89
C SER A 55 15.06 12.38 -17.95
N ARG A 56 15.54 13.57 -17.54
CA ARG A 56 16.66 13.71 -16.59
C ARG A 56 16.29 13.16 -15.21
N LEU A 57 15.08 13.43 -14.73
CA LEU A 57 14.57 12.94 -13.44
C LEU A 57 14.42 11.42 -13.45
N LEU A 58 13.91 10.84 -14.54
CA LEU A 58 13.83 9.38 -14.68
C LEU A 58 15.20 8.69 -14.78
N SER A 59 16.25 9.42 -15.15
CA SER A 59 17.62 8.90 -15.19
C SER A 59 18.35 9.01 -13.85
N ASN A 60 17.76 9.71 -12.87
CA ASN A 60 18.35 9.87 -11.55
C ASN A 60 18.06 8.62 -10.69
N VAL A 61 19.12 8.01 -10.15
CA VAL A 61 19.03 6.74 -9.40
C VAL A 61 18.15 6.87 -8.16
N ASP A 62 18.28 7.96 -7.38
CA ASP A 62 17.47 8.15 -6.16
C ASP A 62 15.96 8.26 -6.49
N ILE A 63 15.62 8.88 -7.62
CA ILE A 63 14.24 8.97 -8.10
C ILE A 63 13.73 7.61 -8.59
N GLN A 64 14.56 6.84 -9.31
CA GLN A 64 14.22 5.49 -9.74
C GLN A 64 13.95 4.56 -8.54
N GLU A 65 14.80 4.60 -7.52
CA GLU A 65 14.62 3.85 -6.28
C GLU A 65 13.29 4.23 -5.60
N ALA A 66 12.99 5.51 -5.49
CA ALA A 66 11.73 5.98 -4.90
C ALA A 66 10.49 5.56 -5.70
N ILE A 67 10.56 5.58 -7.04
CA ILE A 67 9.49 5.06 -7.92
C ILE A 67 9.29 3.57 -7.67
N GLN A 68 10.37 2.79 -7.65
CA GLN A 68 10.31 1.35 -7.44
C GLN A 68 9.72 0.99 -6.08
N GLU A 69 10.16 1.67 -5.01
CA GLU A 69 9.63 1.46 -3.67
C GLU A 69 8.13 1.79 -3.61
N ALA A 70 7.71 2.90 -4.20
CA ALA A 70 6.30 3.29 -4.24
C ALA A 70 5.45 2.31 -5.07
N GLN A 71 5.96 1.79 -6.18
CA GLN A 71 5.31 0.73 -6.96
C GLN A 71 5.19 -0.56 -6.14
N ASN A 72 6.25 -0.97 -5.45
CA ASN A 72 6.23 -2.16 -4.58
C ASN A 72 5.21 -2.02 -3.45
N LYS A 73 5.13 -0.85 -2.81
CA LYS A 73 4.12 -0.54 -1.79
C LYS A 73 2.70 -0.64 -2.34
N ARG A 74 2.45 -0.12 -3.56
CA ARG A 74 1.15 -0.22 -4.22
C ARG A 74 0.82 -1.67 -4.58
N ALA A 75 1.78 -2.42 -5.10
CA ALA A 75 1.63 -3.83 -5.42
C ALA A 75 1.31 -4.66 -4.17
N ALA A 76 2.00 -4.42 -3.05
CA ALA A 76 1.71 -5.08 -1.77
C ALA A 76 0.29 -4.80 -1.26
N ARG A 77 -0.25 -3.60 -1.49
CA ARG A 77 -1.65 -3.26 -1.13
C ARG A 77 -2.68 -3.93 -2.04
N VAL A 78 -2.33 -4.20 -3.29
CA VAL A 78 -3.23 -4.82 -4.29
C VAL A 78 -3.06 -6.33 -4.35
N ASN A 79 -2.00 -6.89 -3.77
CA ASN A 79 -1.84 -8.33 -3.53
C ASN A 79 -2.89 -8.81 -2.51
N VAL A 80 -4.12 -8.97 -3.01
CA VAL A 80 -5.17 -9.75 -2.35
C VAL A 80 -4.74 -11.20 -2.47
N THR A 81 -4.34 -11.79 -1.36
CA THR A 81 -4.03 -13.21 -1.30
C THR A 81 -5.31 -14.03 -1.30
N GLN A 82 -5.23 -15.32 -1.63
CA GLN A 82 -6.38 -16.22 -1.50
C GLN A 82 -6.97 -16.21 -0.08
N ASP A 83 -6.11 -16.05 0.94
CA ASP A 83 -6.50 -15.92 2.34
C ASP A 83 -7.27 -14.63 2.64
N ASP A 84 -6.97 -13.53 1.96
CA ASP A 84 -7.70 -12.26 2.12
C ASP A 84 -9.10 -12.35 1.50
N VAL A 85 -9.24 -13.06 0.39
CA VAL A 85 -10.56 -13.40 -0.19
C VAL A 85 -11.36 -14.29 0.76
N LEU A 86 -10.74 -15.34 1.31
CA LEU A 86 -11.37 -16.24 2.28
C LEU A 86 -11.80 -15.50 3.55
N LYS A 87 -10.97 -14.61 4.10
CA LYS A 87 -11.31 -13.76 5.25
C LYS A 87 -12.49 -12.84 4.94
N GLY A 88 -12.46 -12.14 3.80
CA GLY A 88 -13.55 -11.26 3.38
C GLY A 88 -14.87 -12.02 3.18
N LEU A 89 -14.83 -13.20 2.57
CA LEU A 89 -16.02 -14.04 2.40
C LEU A 89 -16.57 -14.56 3.75
N LEU A 90 -15.70 -15.00 4.66
CA LEU A 90 -16.10 -15.41 6.00
C LEU A 90 -16.73 -14.26 6.80
N GLU A 91 -16.22 -13.04 6.65
CA GLU A 91 -16.75 -11.84 7.29
C GLU A 91 -18.13 -11.47 6.72
N ILE A 92 -18.31 -11.52 5.41
CA ILE A 92 -19.62 -11.32 4.75
C ILE A 92 -20.63 -12.40 5.19
N ILE A 93 -20.22 -13.66 5.27
CA ILE A 93 -21.09 -14.76 5.75
C ILE A 93 -21.45 -14.55 7.22
N SER A 94 -20.50 -14.17 8.07
CA SER A 94 -20.74 -13.89 9.49
C SER A 94 -21.73 -12.75 9.69
N MET A 95 -21.57 -11.65 8.94
CA MET A 95 -22.46 -10.49 8.98
C MET A 95 -23.87 -10.80 8.45
N SER A 96 -23.98 -11.62 7.40
CA SER A 96 -25.28 -11.97 6.79
C SER A 96 -26.05 -13.05 7.55
N THR A 97 -25.36 -13.94 8.27
CA THR A 97 -25.98 -15.07 8.99
C THR A 97 -26.09 -14.86 10.51
N GLY A 98 -25.51 -13.78 11.05
CA GLY A 98 -25.49 -13.50 12.49
C GLY A 98 -24.61 -14.45 13.31
N LYS A 99 -23.79 -15.29 12.68
CA LYS A 99 -22.92 -16.27 13.35
C LYS A 99 -21.49 -15.73 13.48
N GLN A 100 -21.01 -15.56 14.71
CA GLN A 100 -19.63 -15.15 15.03
C GLN A 100 -18.63 -16.30 14.73
N LYS A 101 -17.36 -15.94 14.51
CA LYS A 101 -16.24 -16.82 14.11
C LYS A 101 -16.20 -18.14 14.91
N ILE A 102 -16.16 -19.26 14.19
CA ILE A 102 -15.66 -20.54 14.72
C ILE A 102 -14.13 -20.50 14.73
N THR A 103 -13.53 -20.07 15.83
CA THR A 103 -12.08 -20.22 16.04
C THR A 103 -11.81 -21.49 16.84
N GLU A 104 -10.88 -22.28 16.32
CA GLU A 104 -10.16 -23.40 16.96
C GLU A 104 -10.86 -24.77 16.99
N THR A 105 -10.68 -25.53 15.91
CA THR A 105 -10.63 -26.99 15.99
C THR A 105 -9.21 -27.38 16.39
N GLU A 106 -8.94 -27.52 17.68
CA GLU A 106 -7.75 -28.23 18.14
C GLU A 106 -7.88 -29.71 17.75
N LEU A 107 -6.98 -30.17 16.88
CA LEU A 107 -6.87 -31.58 16.50
C LEU A 107 -6.17 -32.35 17.64
N SER A 108 -6.94 -32.83 18.61
CA SER A 108 -6.44 -33.89 19.50
C SER A 108 -6.64 -35.24 18.83
N LYS A 109 -5.54 -35.91 18.46
CA LYS A 109 -5.56 -37.29 17.98
C LYS A 109 -5.74 -38.19 19.19
N VAL A 110 -6.89 -38.85 19.28
CA VAL A 110 -7.05 -40.07 20.08
C VAL A 110 -7.65 -41.12 19.13
N ASP A 111 -7.01 -42.29 19.10
CA ASP A 111 -7.53 -43.60 18.67
C ASP A 111 -8.35 -43.74 17.36
N GLY A 112 -7.93 -43.07 16.29
CA GLY A 112 -8.20 -43.54 14.92
C GLY A 112 -9.65 -43.37 14.42
N SER A 113 -10.50 -42.67 15.17
CA SER A 113 -11.87 -42.35 14.77
C SER A 113 -12.04 -40.83 14.67
N ILE A 114 -12.28 -40.32 13.46
CA ILE A 114 -12.64 -38.90 13.28
C ILE A 114 -14.11 -38.76 13.70
N VAL A 115 -14.36 -38.35 14.94
CA VAL A 115 -15.70 -37.95 15.39
C VAL A 115 -15.82 -36.42 15.38
N PRO A 116 -16.79 -35.85 14.65
CA PRO A 116 -17.08 -34.43 14.73
C PRO A 116 -17.66 -34.10 16.12
N ILE A 117 -16.98 -33.24 16.87
CA ILE A 117 -17.51 -32.68 18.12
C ILE A 117 -18.67 -31.75 17.72
N LYS A 118 -19.89 -32.07 18.17
CA LYS A 118 -21.05 -31.18 17.93
C LYS A 118 -20.83 -29.85 18.65
N PRO A 119 -21.15 -28.70 18.04
CA PRO A 119 -21.04 -27.41 18.71
C PRO A 119 -22.02 -27.38 19.89
N ILE A 120 -21.51 -27.12 21.09
CA ILE A 120 -22.34 -26.87 22.28
C ILE A 120 -22.97 -25.50 22.09
N GLN A 121 -24.25 -25.46 21.73
CA GLN A 121 -25.05 -24.24 21.82
C GLN A 121 -25.44 -24.03 23.28
N HIS A 122 -24.80 -23.07 23.96
CA HIS A 122 -25.38 -22.50 25.17
C HIS A 122 -26.57 -21.63 24.75
N ASN A 123 -27.78 -22.14 24.90
CA ASN A 123 -28.97 -21.30 24.95
C ASN A 123 -28.91 -20.50 26.25
N HIS A 124 -28.65 -19.20 26.17
CA HIS A 124 -29.02 -18.31 27.26
C HIS A 124 -30.54 -18.11 27.22
N HIS A 125 -31.19 -18.52 28.31
CA HIS A 125 -32.59 -18.23 28.65
C HIS A 125 -32.81 -16.73 28.89
#